data_AF-A0AAJ6LQF7-F1
#
_entry.id   AF-A0AAJ6LQF7-F1
#
_cell.length_a   1.000
_cell.length_b   1.000
_cell.length_c   1.000
_cell.angle_alpha   90.00
_cell.angle_beta   90.00
_cell.angle_gamma   90.00
#
_symmetry.space_group_name_H-M   'P 1'
#
loop_
_entity.id
_entity.type
_entity.pdbx_description
1 polymer ?
#
loop_
_entity_poly.entity_id
_entity_poly.type
_entity_poly.pdbx_seq_one_letter_code
_entity_poly.pdbx_strand_id
1 'polypeptide(L)'
;MTQQLILIAGPYRSGTDGLQVRIDENLARLENAALAVYQRGHVPVIGEWLALPLAKAAGSTSLGDDIAESMLYPVAHRLIAKCDAIYRIAGASKGADMDIEVARELGLTIYTTLESIPQA
;
A
#
# COMPACT_ATOMS: atom_id res chain seq x y z
N MET A 1 6.05 -12.69 -19.45
CA MET A 1 6.32 -11.24 -19.38
C MET A 1 7.45 -11.04 -18.36
N THR A 2 7.89 -9.81 -18.08
CA THR A 2 8.87 -9.58 -17.02
C THR A 2 8.12 -9.46 -15.68
N GLN A 3 8.70 -10.02 -14.62
CA GLN A 3 8.20 -9.82 -13.26
C GLN A 3 8.19 -8.32 -12.90
N GLN A 4 7.20 -7.90 -12.12
CA GLN A 4 7.02 -6.51 -11.70
C GLN A 4 7.00 -6.46 -10.16
N LEU A 5 7.52 -5.37 -9.59
CA LEU A 5 7.27 -4.96 -8.22
C LEU A 5 6.02 -4.07 -8.19
N ILE A 6 4.96 -4.56 -7.55
CA ILE A 6 3.64 -3.92 -7.56
C ILE A 6 3.24 -3.52 -6.14
N LEU A 7 3.06 -2.21 -5.92
CA LEU A 7 2.52 -1.70 -4.66
C LEU A 7 1.00 -1.93 -4.61
N ILE A 8 0.49 -2.48 -3.51
CA ILE A 8 -0.94 -2.58 -3.25
C ILE A 8 -1.38 -1.34 -2.46
N ALA A 9 -2.30 -0.56 -3.04
CA ALA A 9 -2.82 0.65 -2.44
C ALA A 9 -4.32 0.53 -2.16
N GLY A 10 -4.75 0.89 -0.95
CA GLY A 10 -6.15 0.82 -0.54
C GLY A 10 -6.43 1.47 0.80
N PRO A 11 -7.65 1.30 1.34
CA PRO A 11 -7.95 1.74 2.71
C PRO A 11 -7.08 0.98 3.70
N TYR A 12 -6.39 1.73 4.56
CA TYR A 12 -5.76 1.21 5.79
C TYR A 12 -6.45 1.82 7.01
N ARG A 13 -6.20 3.12 7.28
CA ARG A 13 -6.88 3.89 8.35
C ARG A 13 -8.19 4.56 7.92
N SER A 14 -8.41 4.72 6.61
CA SER A 14 -9.58 5.44 6.11
C SER A 14 -10.86 4.66 6.39
N GLY A 15 -11.88 5.36 6.92
CA GLY A 15 -13.16 4.76 7.23
C GLY A 15 -13.10 3.69 8.32
N THR A 16 -12.19 3.80 9.29
CA THR A 16 -12.13 2.89 10.45
C THR A 16 -12.63 3.52 11.75
N ASP A 17 -12.79 4.85 11.78
CA ASP A 17 -13.08 5.64 12.98
C ASP A 17 -12.08 5.39 14.13
N GLY A 18 -10.84 5.00 13.77
CA GLY A 18 -9.78 4.66 14.72
C GLY A 18 -9.95 3.28 15.38
N LEU A 19 -10.96 2.49 14.99
CA LEU A 19 -11.17 1.16 15.55
C LEU A 19 -10.15 0.16 15.00
N GLN A 20 -9.36 -0.43 15.89
CA GLN A 20 -8.29 -1.37 15.53
C GLN A 20 -8.79 -2.54 14.67
N VAL A 21 -9.94 -3.13 15.01
CA VAL A 21 -10.52 -4.24 14.24
C VAL A 21 -10.76 -3.89 12.76
N ARG A 22 -11.20 -2.66 12.47
CA ARG A 22 -11.43 -2.20 11.10
C ARG A 22 -10.13 -1.89 10.37
N ILE A 23 -9.10 -1.46 11.10
CA ILE A 23 -7.74 -1.29 10.56
C ILE A 23 -7.16 -2.66 10.16
N ASP A 24 -7.34 -3.66 11.01
CA ASP A 24 -6.88 -5.03 10.77
C ASP A 24 -7.63 -5.66 9.58
N GLU A 25 -8.95 -5.47 9.49
CA GLU A 25 -9.76 -5.90 8.33
C GLU A 25 -9.28 -5.24 7.02
N ASN A 26 -8.98 -3.95 7.07
CA ASN A 26 -8.45 -3.21 5.94
C ASN A 26 -7.07 -3.73 5.52
N LEU A 27 -6.17 -4.00 6.48
CA LEU A 27 -4.87 -4.61 6.20
C LEU A 27 -5.05 -6.00 5.56
N ALA A 28 -5.92 -6.84 6.11
CA ALA A 28 -6.21 -8.17 5.54
C ALA A 28 -6.71 -8.08 4.09
N ARG A 29 -7.48 -7.04 3.73
CA ARG A 29 -7.89 -6.79 2.33
C ARG A 29 -6.71 -6.46 1.42
N LEU A 30 -5.75 -5.66 1.89
CA LEU A 30 -4.51 -5.37 1.16
C LEU A 30 -3.67 -6.65 0.99
N GLU A 31 -3.56 -7.47 2.03
CA GLU A 31 -2.80 -8.72 2.02
C GLU A 31 -3.43 -9.77 1.08
N ASN A 32 -4.75 -9.87 1.03
CA ASN A 32 -5.43 -10.73 0.06
C ASN A 32 -5.19 -10.28 -1.38
N ALA A 33 -5.17 -8.98 -1.64
CA ALA A 33 -4.82 -8.44 -2.96
C ALA A 33 -3.33 -8.67 -3.29
N ALA A 34 -2.43 -8.55 -2.31
CA ALA A 34 -1.03 -8.91 -2.46
C ALA A 34 -0.86 -10.39 -2.85
N LEU A 35 -1.57 -11.30 -2.16
CA LEU A 35 -1.56 -12.72 -2.50
C LEU A 35 -2.03 -12.97 -3.94
N ALA A 36 -3.10 -12.30 -4.38
CA ALA A 36 -3.58 -12.42 -5.75
C ALA A 36 -2.54 -11.94 -6.78
N VAL A 37 -1.83 -10.85 -6.50
CA VAL A 37 -0.72 -10.37 -7.34
C VAL A 37 0.44 -11.35 -7.37
N TYR A 38 0.80 -11.94 -6.22
CA TYR A 38 1.83 -12.98 -6.14
C TYR A 38 1.47 -14.21 -6.98
N GLN A 39 0.21 -14.65 -6.94
CA GLN A 39 -0.28 -15.76 -7.74
C GLN A 39 -0.21 -15.49 -9.26
N ARG A 40 -0.19 -14.22 -9.68
CA ARG A 40 0.07 -13.80 -11.06
C ARG A 40 1.56 -13.76 -11.43
N GLY A 41 2.44 -14.17 -10.51
CA GLY A 41 3.89 -14.26 -10.70
C GLY A 41 4.65 -12.96 -10.42
N HIS A 42 3.99 -11.91 -9.94
CA HIS A 42 4.62 -10.63 -9.61
C HIS A 42 5.08 -10.58 -8.14
N VAL A 43 5.83 -9.55 -7.77
CA VAL A 43 6.25 -9.30 -6.38
C VAL A 43 5.33 -8.22 -5.79
N PRO A 44 4.40 -8.56 -4.88
CA PRO A 44 3.57 -7.56 -4.23
C PRO A 44 4.30 -6.90 -3.05
N VAL A 45 4.01 -5.63 -2.80
CA VAL A 45 4.40 -4.92 -1.57
C VAL A 45 3.25 -4.06 -1.05
N ILE A 46 3.23 -3.83 0.26
CA ILE A 46 2.26 -2.95 0.95
C ILE A 46 3.06 -1.88 1.70
N GLY A 47 2.64 -0.62 1.63
CA GLY A 47 3.37 0.48 2.28
C GLY A 47 3.52 0.28 3.79
N GLU A 48 2.45 -0.18 4.44
CA GLU A 48 2.39 -0.46 5.88
C GLU A 48 3.38 -1.55 6.32
N TRP A 49 3.66 -2.56 5.48
CA TRP A 49 4.66 -3.60 5.80
C TRP A 49 6.06 -3.02 6.00
N LEU A 50 6.38 -1.92 5.31
CA LEU A 50 7.66 -1.23 5.46
C LEU A 50 7.57 -0.14 6.55
N ALA A 51 6.48 0.63 6.58
CA ALA A 51 6.34 1.77 7.47
C ALA A 51 6.18 1.39 8.95
N LEU A 52 5.34 0.39 9.27
CA LEU A 52 4.99 0.07 10.65
C LEU A 52 6.19 -0.47 11.46
N PRO A 53 7.02 -1.40 10.94
CA PRO A 53 8.20 -1.86 11.67
C PRO A 53 9.22 -0.74 11.89
N LEU A 54 9.37 0.16 10.92
CA LEU A 54 10.28 1.31 11.03
C LEU A 54 9.80 2.32 12.07
N ALA A 55 8.51 2.66 12.08
CA ALA A 55 7.92 3.54 13.09
C ALA A 55 8.08 2.95 14.50
N LYS A 56 7.82 1.65 14.66
CA LYS A 56 8.04 0.93 15.92
C LYS A 56 9.50 0.99 16.37
N ALA A 57 10.43 0.74 15.45
CA ALA A 57 11.86 0.81 15.75
C ALA A 57 12.32 2.24 16.12
N ALA A 58 11.64 3.26 15.60
CA ALA A 58 11.86 4.66 15.94
C ALA A 58 11.20 5.09 17.28
N GLY A 59 10.48 4.18 17.96
CA GLY A 59 9.85 4.44 19.26
C GLY A 59 8.36 4.76 19.22
N SER A 60 7.69 4.58 18.08
CA SER A 60 6.23 4.69 18.00
C SER A 60 5.56 3.63 18.88
N THR A 61 4.53 4.06 19.59
CA THR A 61 3.72 3.25 20.52
C THR A 61 2.28 3.10 20.04
N SER A 62 1.84 3.92 19.08
CA SER A 62 0.50 3.87 18.50
C SER A 62 0.47 4.37 17.06
N LEU A 63 -0.50 3.92 16.28
CA LEU A 63 -0.65 4.29 14.86
C LEU A 63 -0.94 5.79 14.61
N GLY A 64 -1.28 6.55 15.65
CA GLY A 64 -1.62 7.97 15.54
C GLY A 64 -0.66 8.89 16.30
N ASP A 65 0.49 8.37 16.78
CA ASP A 65 1.50 9.24 17.38
C ASP A 65 2.33 9.98 16.33
N ASP A 66 3.01 11.03 16.77
CA ASP A 66 3.79 11.93 15.90
C ASP A 66 4.86 11.17 15.10
N ILE A 67 5.45 10.11 15.69
CA ILE A 67 6.44 9.28 15.01
C ILE A 67 5.78 8.52 13.85
N ALA A 68 4.67 7.83 14.10
CA ALA A 68 3.92 7.14 13.05
C ALA A 68 3.49 8.09 11.93
N GLU A 69 2.85 9.22 12.27
CA GLU A 69 2.38 10.20 11.28
C GLU A 69 3.54 10.76 10.43
N SER A 70 4.70 11.01 11.05
CA SER A 70 5.88 11.51 10.32
C SER A 70 6.53 10.47 9.42
N MET A 71 6.29 9.18 9.63
CA MET A 71 6.99 8.09 8.93
C MET A 71 6.13 7.37 7.90
N LEU A 72 4.83 7.15 8.15
CA LEU A 72 3.98 6.33 7.28
C LEU A 72 4.01 6.82 5.83
N TYR A 73 3.73 8.11 5.62
CA TYR A 73 3.66 8.67 4.27
C TYR A 73 5.04 8.77 3.58
N PRO A 74 6.12 9.29 4.21
CA PRO A 74 7.43 9.34 3.57
C PRO A 74 8.02 7.97 3.24
N VAL A 75 7.78 6.95 4.07
CA VAL A 75 8.23 5.58 3.79
C VAL A 75 7.49 5.00 2.59
N ALA A 76 6.15 5.13 2.55
CA ALA A 76 5.35 4.66 1.42
C ALA A 76 5.75 5.37 0.11
N HIS A 77 5.95 6.69 0.13
CA HIS A 77 6.39 7.45 -1.05
C HIS A 77 7.74 6.95 -1.58
N ARG A 78 8.72 6.72 -0.70
CA ARG A 78 10.03 6.14 -1.12
C ARG A 78 9.88 4.76 -1.75
N LEU A 79 8.93 3.95 -1.28
CA LEU A 79 8.63 2.63 -1.85
C LEU A 79 7.98 2.74 -3.23
N ILE A 80 7.02 3.66 -3.44
CA ILE A 80 6.39 3.90 -4.74
C ILE A 80 7.46 4.14 -5.82
N ALA A 81 8.47 4.96 -5.53
CA ALA A 81 9.56 5.27 -6.45
C ALA A 81 10.45 4.08 -6.83
N LYS A 82 10.24 2.89 -6.25
CA LYS A 82 10.93 1.64 -6.61
C LYS A 82 10.03 0.64 -7.29
N CYS A 83 8.72 0.87 -7.33
CA CYS A 83 7.76 -0.04 -7.94
C CYS A 83 7.68 0.18 -9.45
N ASP A 84 7.30 -0.86 -10.19
CA ASP A 84 6.99 -0.78 -11.62
C ASP A 84 5.53 -0.35 -11.85
N ALA A 85 4.67 -0.72 -10.89
CA ALA A 85 3.24 -0.45 -10.95
C ALA A 85 2.61 -0.31 -9.56
N ILE A 86 1.39 0.20 -9.54
CA ILE A 86 0.52 0.24 -8.36
C ILE A 86 -0.81 -0.43 -8.69
N TYR A 87 -1.29 -1.29 -7.79
CA TYR A 87 -2.62 -1.87 -7.84
C TYR A 87 -3.50 -1.21 -6.78
N ARG A 88 -4.43 -0.36 -7.22
CA ARG A 88 -5.40 0.34 -6.38
C ARG A 88 -6.66 -0.52 -6.20
N ILE A 89 -6.81 -1.13 -5.03
CA ILE A 89 -8.02 -1.90 -4.69
C ILE A 89 -9.21 -0.97 -4.39
N ALA A 90 -10.44 -1.46 -4.45
CA ALA A 90 -11.62 -0.64 -4.19
C ALA A 90 -11.73 -0.13 -2.73
N GLY A 91 -12.34 1.05 -2.56
CA GLY A 91 -12.67 1.64 -1.26
C GLY A 91 -12.08 3.04 -1.08
N ALA A 92 -12.82 3.92 -0.39
CA ALA A 92 -12.41 5.29 -0.13
C ALA A 92 -11.15 5.33 0.75
N SER A 93 -10.09 5.96 0.26
CA SER A 93 -8.82 6.06 1.00
C SER A 93 -8.00 7.24 0.52
N LYS A 94 -7.93 8.28 1.35
CA LYS A 94 -7.13 9.47 1.03
C LYS A 94 -5.65 9.13 0.80
N GLY A 95 -5.10 8.23 1.61
CA GLY A 95 -3.70 7.78 1.47
C GLY A 95 -3.46 7.10 0.13
N ALA A 96 -4.31 6.14 -0.23
CA ALA A 96 -4.16 5.42 -1.50
C ALA A 96 -4.45 6.32 -2.72
N ASP A 97 -5.29 7.34 -2.58
CA ASP A 97 -5.52 8.32 -3.63
C ASP A 97 -4.27 9.22 -3.82
N MET A 98 -3.58 9.58 -2.73
CA MET A 98 -2.29 10.28 -2.80
C MET A 98 -1.19 9.41 -3.42
N ASP A 99 -1.16 8.11 -3.11
CA ASP A 99 -0.20 7.17 -3.71
C ASP A 99 -0.39 7.09 -5.24
N ILE A 100 -1.64 7.18 -5.71
CA ILE A 100 -1.97 7.21 -7.13
C ILE A 100 -1.46 8.48 -7.81
N GLU A 101 -1.59 9.65 -7.18
CA GLU A 101 -1.03 10.88 -7.75
C GLU A 101 0.49 10.80 -7.89
N VAL A 102 1.19 10.31 -6.85
CA VAL A 102 2.63 10.08 -6.89
C VAL A 102 3.00 9.09 -8.00
N ALA A 103 2.26 7.99 -8.13
CA ALA A 103 2.47 7.00 -9.18
C ALA A 103 2.31 7.60 -10.59
N ARG A 104 1.33 8.50 -10.79
CA ARG A 104 1.15 9.22 -12.06
C ARG A 104 2.32 10.14 -12.36
N GLU A 105 2.79 10.90 -11.38
CA GLU A 105 3.95 11.79 -11.52
C GLU A 105 5.22 11.02 -11.92
N LEU A 106 5.36 9.79 -11.41
CA LEU A 106 6.48 8.90 -11.70
C LEU A 106 6.30 8.07 -12.97
N GLY A 107 5.15 8.17 -13.65
CA GLY A 107 4.86 7.42 -14.88
C GLY A 107 4.66 5.91 -14.67
N LEU A 108 4.27 5.49 -13.45
CA LEU A 108 4.02 4.09 -13.13
C LEU A 108 2.72 3.59 -13.77
N THR A 109 2.66 2.29 -14.02
CA THR A 109 1.40 1.66 -14.45
C THR A 109 0.44 1.60 -13.28
N ILE A 110 -0.82 2.01 -13.52
CA ILE A 110 -1.87 2.00 -12.50
C ILE A 110 -2.91 0.95 -12.90
N TYR A 111 -3.01 -0.09 -12.07
CA TYR A 111 -4.05 -1.11 -12.17
C TYR A 111 -5.16 -0.80 -11.18
N THR A 112 -6.41 -0.91 -11.62
CA THR A 112 -7.60 -0.75 -10.77
C THR A 112 -8.42 -2.03 -10.65
N THR A 113 -8.09 -3.05 -11.45
CA THR A 113 -8.66 -4.40 -11.38
C THR A 113 -7.55 -5.44 -11.48
N LEU A 114 -7.73 -6.59 -10.82
CA LEU A 114 -6.72 -7.66 -10.81
C LEU A 114 -6.48 -8.22 -12.22
N GLU A 115 -7.51 -8.28 -13.05
CA GLU A 115 -7.48 -8.86 -14.39
C GLU A 115 -6.63 -8.01 -15.36
N SER A 116 -6.49 -6.71 -15.08
CA SER A 116 -5.65 -5.81 -15.86
C SER A 116 -4.15 -6.01 -15.61
N ILE A 117 -3.80 -6.63 -14.48
CA ILE A 117 -2.42 -7.03 -14.19
C ILE A 117 -2.07 -8.18 -15.13
N PRO A 118 -0.93 -8.17 -15.84
CA PRO A 118 -0.53 -9.29 -16.68
C PRO A 118 -0.20 -10.56 -15.86
N GLN A 119 0.11 -11.66 -16.55
CA GLN A 119 0.83 -12.77 -15.94
C GLN A 119 2.33 -12.56 -16.18
N ALA A 120 3.16 -12.73 -15.15
CA ALA A 120 4.61 -12.73 -15.29
C ALA A 120 5.09 -13.94 -16.10
#